data_AF-A0AAP2Z0C7-F1
#
_entry.id   AF-A0AAP2Z0C7-F1
#
_cell.length_a   1.000
_cell.length_b   1.000
_cell.length_c   1.000
_cell.angle_alpha   90.00
_cell.angle_beta   90.00
_cell.angle_gamma   90.00
#
_symmetry.space_group_name_H-M   'P 1'
#
loop_
_entity.id
_entity.type
_entity.pdbx_description
1 polymer ?
#
loop_
_entity_poly.entity_id
_entity_poly.type
_entity_poly.pdbx_seq_one_letter_code
_entity_poly.pdbx_strand_id
1 'polypeptide(L)'
;MRLVQVFVPSDDHDAVRETLTEMEVEFIFSDADSRRDGSLANVPVPAGAVDTVLERLYDAGLDEDTYTVVTEVDRATVPNAEELTDRYVEGPKGKRGASHAEIRDRAEDLTPETATYLAFAIASAIVAVGGLLLDSAIVIVGAMVIAPFAGSTLSASAGAVISDREMVVDSATSQAMGLVVAYLGAVAMSVFLRESGFVPSALDVGRVGQVGAFVTPNLLTLVIAIAAGFAGALALATDLPVSLAGVAVAAAIVPAAAVAGIGTVWGEPLVVAGAVVLLLMNIVFINLTAYLTLVALGYRSSVVRSVRENADISLRSGAYALIVILFLVVVAVTAFGTYQHLVFEQQVNDEVQTVLEDPEYSSLDLATVETEYNDASVFSDEVSVTVTVGRSSGLEHEGLARELREEISAETDRSVRVDVRFVDYQRATAIGDADAGTSSWWPLEEWLRSARASLSQSVPQAVALPADFVDERADSAYPGELP
;
A
#
# COMPACT_ATOMS: atom_id res chain seq x y z
N MET A 1 12.34 -22.73 -9.03
CA MET A 1 12.96 -23.76 -9.91
C MET A 1 12.26 -23.69 -11.25
N ARG A 2 12.99 -23.88 -12.35
CA ARG A 2 12.42 -23.93 -13.71
C ARG A 2 12.71 -25.31 -14.31
N LEU A 3 11.80 -25.82 -15.12
CA LEU A 3 12.02 -26.99 -15.95
C LEU A 3 12.23 -26.52 -17.37
N VAL A 4 13.46 -26.67 -17.88
CA VAL A 4 13.79 -26.39 -19.28
C VAL A 4 13.53 -27.66 -20.07
N GLN A 5 12.63 -27.57 -21.05
CA GLN A 5 12.31 -28.64 -21.98
C GLN A 5 12.80 -28.23 -23.36
N VAL A 6 13.83 -28.89 -23.86
CA VAL A 6 14.46 -28.52 -25.14
C VAL A 6 14.50 -29.71 -26.09
N PHE A 7 14.12 -29.50 -27.36
CA PHE A 7 14.22 -30.53 -28.38
C PHE A 7 15.67 -30.64 -28.88
N VAL A 8 16.24 -31.83 -28.84
CA VAL A 8 17.63 -32.07 -29.22
C VAL A 8 17.61 -32.99 -30.45
N PRO A 9 18.05 -32.50 -31.62
CA PRO A 9 18.22 -33.35 -32.80
C PRO A 9 19.17 -34.53 -32.52
N SER A 10 18.95 -35.65 -33.20
CA SER A 10 19.75 -36.87 -33.01
C SER A 10 21.26 -36.64 -33.25
N ASP A 11 21.62 -35.73 -34.14
CA ASP A 11 23.02 -35.39 -34.46
C ASP A 11 23.72 -34.60 -33.33
N ASP A 12 22.97 -33.85 -32.52
CA ASP A 12 23.50 -32.97 -31.46
C ASP A 12 23.42 -33.61 -30.06
N HIS A 13 22.86 -34.82 -29.97
CA HIS A 13 22.56 -35.49 -28.70
C HIS A 13 23.80 -35.71 -27.83
N ASP A 14 24.93 -36.09 -28.42
CA ASP A 14 26.17 -36.34 -27.69
C ASP A 14 26.78 -35.04 -27.14
N ALA A 15 26.78 -33.95 -27.93
CA ALA A 15 27.33 -32.66 -27.55
C ALA A 15 26.51 -31.99 -26.42
N VAL A 16 25.18 -32.06 -26.53
CA VAL A 16 24.27 -31.55 -25.49
C VAL A 16 24.41 -32.37 -24.21
N ARG A 17 24.51 -33.70 -24.31
CA ARG A 17 24.68 -34.57 -23.14
C ARG A 17 25.99 -34.32 -22.42
N GLU A 18 27.08 -34.17 -23.16
CA GLU A 18 28.40 -33.84 -22.61
C GLU A 18 28.35 -32.50 -21.86
N THR A 19 27.78 -31.47 -22.49
CA THR A 19 27.67 -30.14 -21.90
C THR A 19 26.85 -30.13 -20.61
N LEU A 20 25.67 -30.77 -20.59
CA LEU A 20 24.85 -30.86 -19.38
C LEU A 20 25.57 -31.63 -18.25
N THR A 21 26.33 -32.66 -18.61
CA THR A 21 27.13 -33.45 -17.67
C THR A 21 28.28 -32.62 -17.10
N GLU A 22 28.99 -31.86 -17.93
CA GLU A 22 30.06 -30.94 -17.50
C GLU A 22 29.53 -29.83 -16.58
N MET A 23 28.31 -29.37 -16.84
CA MET A 23 27.67 -28.37 -15.99
C MET A 23 27.20 -28.95 -14.64
N GLU A 24 27.26 -30.26 -14.46
CA GLU A 24 26.75 -31.03 -13.31
C GLU A 24 25.23 -30.86 -13.09
N VAL A 25 24.48 -30.67 -14.18
CA VAL A 25 23.02 -30.50 -14.15
C VAL A 25 22.35 -31.86 -14.36
N GLU A 26 21.30 -32.14 -13.59
CA GLU A 26 20.47 -33.33 -13.81
C GLU A 26 19.60 -33.16 -15.06
N PHE A 27 19.48 -34.21 -15.87
CA PHE A 27 18.69 -34.17 -17.09
C PHE A 27 18.06 -35.53 -17.44
N ILE A 28 16.91 -35.49 -18.11
CA ILE A 28 16.22 -36.69 -18.62
C ILE A 28 15.87 -36.49 -20.08
N PHE A 29 16.31 -37.41 -20.94
CA PHE A 29 15.90 -37.46 -22.34
C PHE A 29 14.65 -38.33 -22.49
N SER A 30 13.67 -37.82 -23.22
CA SER A 30 12.46 -38.53 -23.64
C SER A 30 12.38 -38.52 -25.16
N ASP A 31 12.23 -39.68 -25.79
CA ASP A 31 12.17 -39.75 -27.25
C ASP A 31 10.96 -39.00 -27.82
N ALA A 32 11.17 -38.21 -28.87
CA ALA A 32 10.09 -37.55 -29.58
C ALA A 32 9.43 -38.53 -30.56
N ASP A 33 8.10 -38.50 -30.68
CA ASP A 33 7.40 -39.39 -31.61
C ASP A 33 7.54 -38.91 -33.07
N SER A 34 8.10 -39.79 -33.90
CA SER A 34 8.14 -39.99 -35.38
C SER A 34 8.07 -38.84 -36.39
N ARG A 35 7.73 -37.60 -36.04
CA ARG A 35 7.69 -36.45 -36.98
C ARG A 35 8.97 -35.64 -36.99
N ARG A 36 9.83 -35.78 -35.98
CA ARG A 36 11.15 -35.14 -35.90
C ARG A 36 12.14 -36.16 -35.34
N ASP A 37 13.31 -36.26 -35.96
CA ASP A 37 14.39 -37.16 -35.52
C ASP A 37 15.14 -36.48 -34.38
N GLY A 38 14.90 -36.93 -33.14
CA GLY A 38 15.51 -36.35 -31.94
C GLY A 38 14.76 -36.71 -30.65
N SER A 39 15.23 -36.15 -29.53
CA SER A 39 14.70 -36.40 -28.20
C SER A 39 14.46 -35.08 -27.46
N LEU A 40 13.55 -35.06 -26.50
CA LEU A 40 13.27 -33.90 -25.66
C LEU A 40 14.04 -34.02 -24.34
N ALA A 41 14.98 -33.11 -24.09
CA ALA A 41 15.72 -33.02 -22.85
C ALA A 41 14.95 -32.21 -21.82
N ASN A 42 14.69 -32.81 -20.66
CA ASN A 42 14.05 -32.20 -19.50
C ASN A 42 15.14 -31.90 -18.47
N VAL A 43 15.45 -30.63 -18.26
CA VAL A 43 16.57 -30.16 -17.47
C VAL A 43 16.03 -29.24 -16.36
N PRO A 44 15.80 -29.77 -15.13
CA PRO A 44 15.40 -28.95 -14.01
C PRO A 44 16.58 -28.11 -13.50
N VAL A 45 16.42 -26.79 -13.54
CA VAL A 45 17.47 -25.83 -13.18
C VAL A 45 16.95 -24.76 -12.21
N PRO A 46 17.83 -24.16 -11.39
CA PRO A 46 17.52 -22.92 -10.69
C PRO A 46 17.04 -21.86 -11.68
N ALA A 47 16.10 -21.01 -11.29
CA ALA A 47 15.50 -20.02 -12.20
C ALA A 47 16.54 -19.06 -12.79
N GLY A 48 17.60 -18.73 -12.05
CA GLY A 48 18.71 -17.92 -12.56
C GLY A 48 19.77 -18.61 -13.38
N ALA A 49 19.69 -19.93 -13.53
CA ALA A 49 20.65 -20.70 -14.33
C ALA A 49 20.09 -21.04 -15.71
N VAL A 50 18.83 -20.68 -16.01
CA VAL A 50 18.17 -21.00 -17.29
C VAL A 50 18.96 -20.43 -18.46
N ASP A 51 19.24 -19.13 -18.47
CA ASP A 51 19.95 -18.49 -19.59
C ASP A 51 21.36 -19.05 -19.76
N THR A 52 22.10 -19.20 -18.66
CA THR A 52 23.45 -19.79 -18.67
C THR A 52 23.46 -21.21 -19.25
N VAL A 53 22.43 -22.02 -18.92
CA VAL A 53 22.31 -23.38 -19.46
C VAL A 53 21.94 -23.33 -20.94
N LEU A 54 20.99 -22.50 -21.35
CA LEU A 54 20.62 -22.38 -22.77
C LEU A 54 21.79 -21.87 -23.63
N GLU A 55 22.50 -20.85 -23.18
CA GLU A 55 23.65 -20.28 -23.87
C GLU A 55 24.77 -21.32 -24.06
N ARG A 56 25.06 -22.10 -23.01
CA ARG A 56 26.00 -23.24 -23.08
C ARG A 56 25.56 -24.32 -24.05
N LEU A 57 24.26 -24.60 -24.12
CA LEU A 57 23.72 -25.58 -25.07
C LEU A 57 23.84 -25.08 -26.51
N TYR A 58 23.61 -23.79 -26.76
CA TYR A 58 23.79 -23.19 -28.08
C TYR A 58 25.26 -23.18 -28.51
N ASP A 59 26.18 -22.81 -27.60
CA ASP A 59 27.62 -22.90 -27.83
C ASP A 59 28.09 -24.34 -28.14
N ALA A 60 27.39 -25.34 -27.59
CA ALA A 60 27.66 -26.76 -27.83
C ALA A 60 27.12 -27.28 -29.18
N GLY A 61 26.42 -26.43 -29.95
CA GLY A 61 25.93 -26.76 -31.30
C GLY A 61 24.41 -26.87 -31.43
N LEU A 62 23.65 -26.64 -30.34
CA LEU A 62 22.20 -26.61 -30.41
C LEU A 62 21.72 -25.34 -31.13
N ASP A 63 20.78 -25.47 -32.07
CA ASP A 63 20.20 -24.32 -32.77
C ASP A 63 19.37 -23.43 -31.81
N GLU A 64 19.51 -22.11 -31.90
CA GLU A 64 18.74 -21.13 -31.10
C GLU A 64 17.23 -21.19 -31.43
N ASP A 65 16.86 -21.62 -32.64
CA ASP A 65 15.47 -21.74 -33.11
C ASP A 65 14.81 -23.08 -32.73
N THR A 66 15.49 -23.90 -31.92
CA THR A 66 14.97 -25.18 -31.44
C THR A 66 13.75 -24.99 -30.54
N TYR A 67 12.86 -26.00 -30.53
CA TYR A 67 11.72 -26.01 -29.62
C TYR A 67 12.19 -26.03 -28.16
N THR A 68 12.00 -24.92 -27.45
CA THR A 68 12.35 -24.73 -26.05
C THR A 68 11.13 -24.25 -25.27
N VAL A 69 10.81 -24.92 -24.16
CA VAL A 69 9.75 -24.55 -23.23
C VAL A 69 10.33 -24.45 -21.83
N VAL A 70 10.16 -23.30 -21.18
CA VAL A 70 10.59 -23.08 -19.80
C VAL A 70 9.34 -23.02 -18.93
N THR A 71 9.18 -23.99 -18.03
CA THR A 71 8.01 -24.08 -17.15
C THR A 71 8.38 -23.74 -15.71
N GLU A 72 7.52 -22.99 -15.01
CA GLU A 72 7.64 -22.84 -13.56
C GLU A 72 7.30 -24.12 -12.83
N VAL A 73 8.12 -24.51 -11.86
CA VAL A 73 7.85 -25.71 -11.06
C VAL A 73 7.59 -25.31 -9.62
N ASP A 74 6.36 -25.53 -9.16
CA ASP A 74 5.93 -25.25 -7.78
C ASP A 74 6.82 -25.97 -6.75
N ARG A 75 7.24 -27.20 -7.06
CA ARG A 75 8.17 -27.97 -6.23
C ARG A 75 8.92 -29.02 -7.03
N ALA A 76 10.25 -28.95 -7.02
CA ALA A 76 11.13 -29.98 -7.56
C ALA A 76 12.14 -30.42 -6.49
N THR A 77 12.36 -31.74 -6.38
CA THR A 77 13.44 -32.30 -5.57
C THR A 77 14.50 -32.80 -6.52
N VAL A 78 15.61 -32.06 -6.63
CA VAL A 78 16.72 -32.38 -7.53
C VAL A 78 17.99 -32.48 -6.68
N PRO A 79 18.80 -33.55 -6.85
CA PRO A 79 20.15 -33.58 -6.29
C PRO A 79 20.96 -32.35 -6.72
N ASN A 80 21.85 -31.85 -5.84
CA ASN A 80 22.81 -30.77 -6.15
C ASN A 80 22.22 -29.41 -6.58
N ALA A 81 20.91 -29.18 -6.41
CA ALA A 81 20.27 -27.90 -6.76
C ALA A 81 20.89 -26.69 -6.04
N GLU A 82 21.38 -26.88 -4.80
CA GLU A 82 22.05 -25.83 -4.02
C GLU A 82 23.41 -25.44 -4.61
N GLU A 83 24.22 -26.42 -5.04
CA GLU A 83 25.53 -26.18 -5.69
C GLU A 83 25.38 -25.53 -7.07
N LEU A 84 24.35 -25.93 -7.85
CA LEU A 84 24.04 -25.31 -9.13
C LEU A 84 23.59 -23.86 -8.99
N THR A 85 22.82 -23.56 -7.94
CA THR A 85 22.40 -22.18 -7.63
C THR A 85 23.63 -21.32 -7.30
N ASP A 86 24.51 -21.82 -6.43
CA ASP A 86 25.71 -21.08 -6.02
C ASP A 86 26.74 -20.88 -7.14
N ARG A 87 26.75 -21.76 -8.15
CA ARG A 87 27.71 -21.73 -9.26
C ARG A 87 27.24 -20.87 -10.44
N TYR A 88 25.94 -20.91 -10.76
CA TYR A 88 25.43 -20.36 -12.03
C TYR A 88 24.44 -19.19 -11.87
N VAL A 89 23.99 -18.87 -10.65
CA VAL A 89 23.09 -17.73 -10.41
C VAL A 89 23.90 -16.54 -9.90
N GLU A 90 24.03 -15.48 -10.72
CA GLU A 90 24.49 -14.18 -10.21
C GLU A 90 23.35 -13.49 -9.44
N GLY A 91 23.48 -13.36 -8.12
CA GLY A 91 22.47 -12.77 -7.23
C GLY A 91 22.73 -13.07 -5.75
N PRO A 92 21.83 -12.66 -4.81
CA PRO A 92 21.98 -12.97 -3.39
C PRO A 92 22.13 -14.47 -3.13
N LYS A 93 23.17 -14.83 -2.37
CA LYS A 93 23.41 -16.22 -1.96
C LYS A 93 22.40 -16.64 -0.89
N GLY A 94 21.62 -17.68 -1.16
CA GLY A 94 20.68 -18.28 -0.22
C GLY A 94 19.40 -18.83 -0.88
N LYS A 95 18.66 -19.66 -0.15
CA LYS A 95 17.54 -20.49 -0.64
C LYS A 95 16.29 -19.73 -1.19
N ARG A 96 16.30 -18.39 -1.30
CA ARG A 96 15.08 -17.58 -1.53
C ARG A 96 15.27 -16.29 -2.37
N GLY A 97 16.46 -16.03 -2.92
CA GLY A 97 16.69 -14.86 -3.76
C GLY A 97 16.38 -15.15 -5.23
N ALA A 98 15.58 -14.31 -5.88
CA ALA A 98 15.35 -14.37 -7.32
C ALA A 98 16.64 -14.03 -8.11
N SER A 99 16.75 -14.48 -9.35
CA SER A 99 17.84 -14.08 -10.26
C SER A 99 17.54 -12.76 -10.98
N HIS A 100 18.52 -12.18 -11.68
CA HIS A 100 18.27 -11.00 -12.53
C HIS A 100 17.24 -11.27 -13.63
N ALA A 101 17.35 -12.41 -14.32
CA ALA A 101 16.38 -12.83 -15.35
C ALA A 101 14.99 -13.03 -14.75
N GLU A 102 14.91 -13.66 -13.57
CA GLU A 102 13.65 -13.91 -12.88
C GLU A 102 13.01 -12.62 -12.35
N ILE A 103 13.80 -11.64 -11.90
CA ILE A 103 13.30 -10.29 -11.57
C ILE A 103 12.78 -9.59 -12.82
N ARG A 104 13.47 -9.72 -13.96
CA ARG A 104 13.05 -9.13 -15.24
C ARG A 104 11.71 -9.72 -15.69
N ASP A 105 11.60 -11.04 -15.75
CA ASP A 105 10.35 -11.74 -16.10
C ASP A 105 9.22 -11.37 -15.14
N ARG A 106 9.46 -11.42 -13.82
CA ARG A 106 8.46 -11.00 -12.84
C ARG A 106 8.08 -9.54 -13.00
N ALA A 107 9.00 -8.65 -13.35
CA ALA A 107 8.71 -7.25 -13.58
C ALA A 107 7.84 -7.03 -14.83
N GLU A 108 8.13 -7.75 -15.92
CA GLU A 108 7.39 -7.69 -17.18
C GLU A 108 5.97 -8.29 -17.02
N ASP A 109 5.83 -9.40 -16.30
CA ASP A 109 4.54 -10.04 -16.02
C ASP A 109 3.58 -9.15 -15.19
N LEU A 110 4.11 -8.16 -14.47
CA LEU A 110 3.31 -7.21 -13.71
C LEU A 110 2.76 -6.06 -14.55
N THR A 111 3.20 -5.94 -15.81
CA THR A 111 2.71 -4.90 -16.73
C THR A 111 1.62 -5.46 -17.64
N PRO A 112 0.32 -5.30 -17.28
CA PRO A 112 -0.76 -5.75 -18.14
C PRO A 112 -0.77 -4.99 -19.47
N GLU A 113 -1.43 -5.56 -20.46
CA GLU A 113 -1.63 -4.93 -21.77
C GLU A 113 -2.09 -3.47 -21.61
N THR A 114 -1.56 -2.59 -22.45
CA THR A 114 -1.74 -1.14 -22.32
C THR A 114 -3.20 -0.72 -22.22
N ALA A 115 -4.10 -1.32 -23.00
CA ALA A 115 -5.52 -1.01 -22.95
C ALA A 115 -6.15 -1.37 -21.60
N THR A 116 -5.81 -2.55 -21.07
CA THR A 116 -6.25 -3.04 -19.76
C THR A 116 -5.70 -2.15 -18.65
N TYR A 117 -4.40 -1.85 -18.68
CA TYR A 117 -3.75 -0.93 -17.74
C TYR A 117 -4.46 0.42 -17.67
N LEU A 118 -4.76 1.02 -18.83
CA LEU A 118 -5.47 2.31 -18.89
C LEU A 118 -6.92 2.20 -18.40
N ALA A 119 -7.64 1.13 -18.72
CA ALA A 119 -9.00 0.94 -18.24
C ALA A 119 -9.08 0.82 -16.71
N PHE A 120 -8.17 0.05 -16.10
CA PHE A 120 -8.07 -0.07 -14.65
C PHE A 120 -7.65 1.26 -13.99
N ALA A 121 -6.76 2.03 -14.61
CA ALA A 121 -6.37 3.36 -14.13
C ALA A 121 -7.56 4.34 -14.10
N ILE A 122 -8.39 4.37 -15.15
CA ILE A 122 -9.62 5.18 -15.20
C ILE A 122 -10.62 4.71 -14.14
N ALA A 123 -10.88 3.40 -14.07
CA ALA A 123 -11.85 2.85 -13.13
C ALA A 123 -11.45 3.14 -11.67
N SER A 124 -10.17 2.95 -11.34
CA SER A 124 -9.61 3.30 -10.04
C SER A 124 -9.79 4.78 -9.72
N ALA A 125 -9.47 5.68 -10.65
CA ALA A 125 -9.62 7.12 -10.45
C ALA A 125 -11.08 7.55 -10.22
N ILE A 126 -12.03 6.98 -10.97
CA ILE A 126 -13.47 7.24 -10.80
C ILE A 126 -13.93 6.85 -9.38
N VAL A 127 -13.55 5.64 -8.93
CA VAL A 127 -13.91 5.15 -7.59
C VAL A 127 -13.21 5.98 -6.51
N ALA A 128 -11.96 6.39 -6.73
CA ALA A 128 -11.20 7.23 -5.80
C ALA A 128 -11.86 8.60 -5.60
N VAL A 129 -12.29 9.27 -6.68
CA VAL A 129 -13.03 10.55 -6.57
C VAL A 129 -14.30 10.38 -5.75
N GLY A 130 -15.07 9.31 -6.00
CA GLY A 130 -16.25 8.99 -5.20
C GLY A 130 -15.91 8.76 -3.73
N GLY A 131 -14.86 7.98 -3.43
CA GLY A 131 -14.42 7.71 -2.06
C GLY A 131 -13.94 8.94 -1.32
N LEU A 132 -13.17 9.82 -1.98
CA LEU A 132 -12.67 11.07 -1.43
C LEU A 132 -13.81 12.05 -1.11
N LEU A 133 -14.76 12.24 -2.03
CA LEU A 133 -15.89 13.15 -1.83
C LEU A 133 -16.94 12.61 -0.86
N LEU A 134 -17.01 11.29 -0.67
CA LEU A 134 -17.81 10.64 0.37
C LEU A 134 -17.11 10.56 1.73
N ASP A 135 -15.88 11.07 1.84
CA ASP A 135 -15.05 10.98 3.06
C ASP A 135 -14.89 9.52 3.56
N SER A 136 -14.82 8.56 2.63
CA SER A 136 -14.83 7.13 2.95
C SER A 136 -13.50 6.45 2.64
N ALA A 137 -12.69 6.26 3.69
CA ALA A 137 -11.43 5.53 3.61
C ALA A 137 -11.57 4.11 3.01
N ILE A 138 -12.68 3.42 3.27
CA ILE A 138 -12.94 2.05 2.75
C ILE A 138 -13.07 2.06 1.23
N VAL A 139 -13.80 3.03 0.67
CA VAL A 139 -13.99 3.16 -0.79
C VAL A 139 -12.67 3.56 -1.46
N ILE A 140 -11.91 4.45 -0.81
CA ILE A 140 -10.58 4.85 -1.26
C ILE A 140 -9.63 3.64 -1.35
N VAL A 141 -9.62 2.78 -0.32
CA VAL A 141 -8.85 1.52 -0.36
C VAL A 141 -9.33 0.59 -1.48
N GLY A 142 -10.65 0.50 -1.71
CA GLY A 142 -11.21 -0.24 -2.84
C GLY A 142 -10.68 0.26 -4.19
N ALA A 143 -10.57 1.58 -4.37
CA ALA A 143 -9.98 2.16 -5.57
C ALA A 143 -8.49 1.80 -5.75
N MET A 144 -7.73 1.76 -4.65
CA MET A 144 -6.30 1.41 -4.67
C MET A 144 -6.07 -0.04 -5.12
N VAL A 145 -6.93 -0.98 -4.70
CA VAL A 145 -6.83 -2.40 -5.08
C VAL A 145 -7.04 -2.61 -6.59
N ILE A 146 -7.82 -1.74 -7.23
CA ILE A 146 -8.11 -1.78 -8.67
C ILE A 146 -6.91 -1.25 -9.50
N ALA A 147 -6.07 -0.41 -8.91
CA ALA A 147 -5.09 0.37 -9.65
C ALA A 147 -3.87 -0.45 -10.11
N PRO A 148 -3.42 -0.31 -11.37
CA PRO A 148 -2.33 -1.13 -11.91
C PRO A 148 -0.93 -0.50 -11.76
N PHE A 149 -0.73 0.50 -10.90
CA PHE A 149 0.53 1.26 -10.80
C PHE A 149 1.71 0.50 -10.19
N ALA A 150 1.44 -0.64 -9.56
CA ALA A 150 2.45 -1.49 -8.95
C ALA A 150 3.49 -1.96 -9.96
N GLY A 151 3.04 -2.56 -11.07
CA GLY A 151 3.90 -3.15 -12.09
C GLY A 151 4.86 -2.13 -12.68
N SER A 152 4.34 -1.02 -13.19
CA SER A 152 5.16 0.03 -13.81
C SER A 152 6.17 0.69 -12.85
N THR A 153 5.86 0.77 -11.56
CA THR A 153 6.78 1.32 -10.57
C THR A 153 7.88 0.33 -10.22
N LEU A 154 7.50 -0.93 -10.00
CA LEU A 154 8.40 -2.01 -9.62
C LEU A 154 9.33 -2.41 -10.77
N SER A 155 8.83 -2.43 -12.00
CA SER A 155 9.61 -2.70 -13.21
C SER A 155 10.64 -1.60 -13.47
N ALA A 156 10.29 -0.32 -13.23
CA ALA A 156 11.24 0.78 -13.33
C ALA A 156 12.41 0.62 -12.33
N SER A 157 12.11 0.27 -11.07
CA SER A 157 13.14 0.01 -10.06
C SER A 157 14.00 -1.22 -10.38
N ALA A 158 13.39 -2.32 -10.83
CA ALA A 158 14.09 -3.51 -11.26
C ALA A 158 15.04 -3.22 -12.42
N GLY A 159 14.58 -2.50 -13.44
CA GLY A 159 15.35 -2.11 -14.63
C GLY A 159 16.58 -1.28 -14.27
N ALA A 160 16.40 -0.35 -13.33
CA ALA A 160 17.49 0.45 -12.81
C ALA A 160 18.58 -0.38 -12.11
N VAL A 161 18.20 -1.48 -11.45
CA VAL A 161 19.15 -2.38 -10.77
C VAL A 161 19.87 -3.30 -11.75
N ILE A 162 19.14 -3.90 -12.69
CA ILE A 162 19.73 -4.79 -13.72
C ILE A 162 20.41 -4.04 -14.86
N SER A 163 20.36 -2.70 -14.84
CA SER A 163 20.91 -1.81 -15.87
C SER A 163 20.21 -1.91 -17.25
N ASP A 164 18.95 -2.32 -17.26
CA ASP A 164 18.09 -2.36 -18.44
C ASP A 164 17.41 -1.00 -18.64
N ARG A 165 17.97 -0.20 -19.55
CA ARG A 165 17.54 1.18 -19.79
C ARG A 165 16.24 1.28 -20.56
N GLU A 166 15.97 0.30 -21.41
CA GLU A 166 14.72 0.21 -22.19
C GLU A 166 13.57 -0.08 -21.24
N MET A 167 13.74 -1.06 -20.34
CA MET A 167 12.75 -1.38 -19.31
C MET A 167 12.44 -0.19 -18.40
N VAL A 168 13.45 0.61 -18.00
CA VAL A 168 13.23 1.84 -17.21
C VAL A 168 12.40 2.87 -17.97
N VAL A 169 12.73 3.11 -19.23
CA VAL A 169 12.04 4.13 -20.06
C VAL A 169 10.61 3.70 -20.36
N ASP A 170 10.39 2.44 -20.70
CA ASP A 170 9.07 1.91 -21.02
C ASP A 170 8.17 1.91 -19.77
N SER A 171 8.73 1.50 -18.63
CA SER A 171 8.02 1.50 -17.34
C SER A 171 7.64 2.92 -16.91
N ALA A 172 8.57 3.87 -17.01
CA ALA A 172 8.32 5.28 -16.66
C ALA A 172 7.30 5.91 -17.62
N THR A 173 7.36 5.58 -18.91
CA THR A 173 6.41 6.07 -19.92
C THR A 173 5.01 5.51 -19.68
N SER A 174 4.90 4.20 -19.39
CA SER A 174 3.65 3.54 -19.04
C SER A 174 3.05 4.12 -17.76
N GLN A 175 3.87 4.31 -16.72
CA GLN A 175 3.44 4.95 -15.47
C GLN A 175 2.92 6.37 -15.69
N ALA A 176 3.66 7.19 -16.45
CA ALA A 176 3.26 8.56 -16.76
C ALA A 176 1.94 8.59 -17.54
N MET A 177 1.79 7.72 -18.54
CA MET A 177 0.55 7.62 -19.32
C MET A 177 -0.63 7.17 -18.46
N GLY A 178 -0.46 6.16 -17.62
CA GLY A 178 -1.49 5.69 -16.68
C GLY A 178 -1.90 6.79 -15.71
N LEU A 179 -0.95 7.56 -15.20
CA LEU A 179 -1.20 8.63 -14.25
C LEU A 179 -1.94 9.80 -14.90
N VAL A 180 -1.57 10.18 -16.13
CA VAL A 180 -2.30 11.18 -16.92
C VAL A 180 -3.72 10.72 -17.17
N VAL A 181 -3.92 9.46 -17.57
CA VAL A 181 -5.25 8.91 -17.84
C VAL A 181 -6.08 8.78 -16.57
N ALA A 182 -5.49 8.38 -15.45
CA ALA A 182 -6.15 8.38 -14.14
C ALA A 182 -6.56 9.80 -13.72
N TYR A 183 -5.67 10.78 -13.87
CA TYR A 183 -5.98 12.19 -13.60
C TYR A 183 -7.14 12.68 -14.49
N LEU A 184 -7.12 12.39 -15.79
CA LEU A 184 -8.22 12.75 -16.70
C LEU A 184 -9.53 12.04 -16.32
N GLY A 185 -9.46 10.77 -15.90
CA GLY A 185 -10.61 10.04 -15.38
C GLY A 185 -11.17 10.67 -14.10
N ALA A 186 -10.31 11.09 -13.18
CA ALA A 186 -10.69 11.83 -11.99
C ALA A 186 -11.35 13.16 -12.35
N VAL A 187 -10.75 13.96 -13.24
CA VAL A 187 -11.33 15.21 -13.75
C VAL A 187 -12.71 14.96 -14.38
N ALA A 188 -12.83 13.95 -15.24
CA ALA A 188 -14.11 13.63 -15.88
C ALA A 188 -15.20 13.25 -14.86
N MET A 189 -14.86 12.44 -13.85
CA MET A 189 -15.78 12.07 -12.77
C MET A 189 -16.15 13.29 -11.92
N SER A 190 -15.16 14.11 -11.56
CA SER A 190 -15.36 15.34 -10.81
C SER A 190 -16.27 16.33 -11.56
N VAL A 191 -16.07 16.53 -12.86
CA VAL A 191 -16.96 17.34 -13.71
C VAL A 191 -18.36 16.76 -13.72
N PHE A 192 -18.49 15.45 -13.92
CA PHE A 192 -19.78 14.77 -13.92
C PHE A 192 -20.54 15.01 -12.59
N LEU A 193 -19.88 14.83 -11.44
CA LEU A 193 -20.49 15.03 -10.12
C LEU A 193 -20.90 16.48 -9.86
N ARG A 194 -20.09 17.44 -10.32
CA ARG A 194 -20.38 18.87 -10.18
C ARG A 194 -21.54 19.31 -11.07
N GLU A 195 -21.52 18.94 -12.35
CA GLU A 195 -22.52 19.38 -13.34
C GLU A 195 -23.88 18.68 -13.17
N SER A 196 -23.89 17.42 -12.71
CA SER A 196 -25.12 16.69 -12.38
C SER A 196 -25.81 17.18 -11.10
N GLY A 197 -25.11 17.99 -10.28
CA GLY A 197 -25.62 18.50 -9.01
C GLY A 197 -25.59 17.48 -7.87
N PHE A 198 -24.93 16.32 -8.03
CA PHE A 198 -24.73 15.38 -6.91
C PHE A 198 -23.83 15.97 -5.82
N VAL A 199 -22.87 16.83 -6.20
CA VAL A 199 -21.98 17.52 -5.27
C VAL A 199 -22.10 19.04 -5.49
N PRO A 200 -22.35 19.83 -4.44
CA PRO A 200 -22.47 21.28 -4.57
C PRO A 200 -21.21 21.93 -5.15
N SER A 201 -21.39 22.89 -6.07
CA SER A 201 -20.29 23.66 -6.65
C SER A 201 -19.61 24.61 -5.66
N ALA A 202 -20.29 24.94 -4.56
CA ALA A 202 -19.76 25.76 -3.46
C ALA A 202 -19.10 24.93 -2.35
N LEU A 203 -18.95 23.61 -2.55
CA LEU A 203 -18.22 22.75 -1.62
C LEU A 203 -16.76 23.18 -1.57
N ASP A 204 -16.26 23.42 -0.37
CA ASP A 204 -14.83 23.56 -0.13
C ASP A 204 -14.20 22.17 -0.09
N VAL A 205 -13.63 21.76 -1.22
CA VAL A 205 -13.02 20.43 -1.37
C VAL A 205 -11.79 20.25 -0.49
N GLY A 206 -11.08 21.33 -0.14
CA GLY A 206 -9.91 21.26 0.74
C GLY A 206 -10.28 20.85 2.17
N ARG A 207 -11.52 21.14 2.59
CA ARG A 207 -12.05 20.84 3.92
C ARG A 207 -12.61 19.44 4.09
N VAL A 208 -12.76 18.69 3.00
CA VAL A 208 -13.16 17.27 3.09
C VAL A 208 -11.98 16.50 3.68
N GLY A 209 -12.18 15.83 4.83
CA GLY A 209 -11.10 15.23 5.60
C GLY A 209 -10.19 14.31 4.78
N GLN A 210 -10.77 13.42 3.98
CA GLN A 210 -10.00 12.55 3.09
C GLN A 210 -9.33 13.29 1.94
N VAL A 211 -9.86 14.42 1.45
CA VAL A 211 -9.19 15.22 0.41
C VAL A 211 -7.99 15.94 1.01
N GLY A 212 -8.16 16.63 2.14
CA GLY A 212 -7.10 17.34 2.85
C GLY A 212 -5.92 16.44 3.23
N ALA A 213 -6.19 15.18 3.61
CA ALA A 213 -5.17 14.18 3.93
C ALA A 213 -4.19 13.89 2.77
N PHE A 214 -4.57 14.19 1.52
CA PHE A 214 -3.74 14.00 0.33
C PHE A 214 -3.40 15.32 -0.40
N VAL A 215 -3.48 16.47 0.29
CA VAL A 215 -3.02 17.77 -0.22
C VAL A 215 -1.62 18.09 0.30
N THR A 216 -1.36 17.88 1.59
CA THR A 216 -0.14 18.36 2.23
C THR A 216 0.87 17.22 2.44
N PRO A 217 2.08 17.29 1.86
CA PRO A 217 3.13 16.31 2.12
C PRO A 217 3.53 16.32 3.60
N ASN A 218 3.51 15.15 4.23
CA ASN A 218 3.87 15.01 5.64
C ASN A 218 4.85 13.83 5.87
N LEU A 219 5.55 13.84 7.00
CA LEU A 219 6.52 12.79 7.33
C LEU A 219 5.90 11.37 7.35
N LEU A 220 4.62 11.23 7.73
CA LEU A 220 3.96 9.93 7.78
C LEU A 220 3.69 9.38 6.36
N THR A 221 3.24 10.22 5.44
CA THR A 221 3.07 9.88 4.01
C THR A 221 4.40 9.46 3.40
N LEU A 222 5.49 10.09 3.83
CA LEU A 222 6.84 9.72 3.42
C LEU A 222 7.24 8.31 3.89
N VAL A 223 7.00 8.02 5.17
CA VAL A 223 7.26 6.70 5.76
C VAL A 223 6.44 5.62 5.04
N ILE A 224 5.19 5.92 4.67
CA ILE A 224 4.33 5.01 3.90
C ILE A 224 4.93 4.76 2.50
N ALA A 225 5.37 5.80 1.78
CA ALA A 225 6.00 5.65 0.48
C ALA A 225 7.30 4.81 0.53
N ILE A 226 8.14 5.05 1.54
CA ILE A 226 9.36 4.26 1.79
C ILE A 226 9.00 2.80 2.07
N ALA A 227 8.03 2.56 2.97
CA ALA A 227 7.59 1.21 3.30
C ALA A 227 7.00 0.48 2.08
N ALA A 228 6.23 1.17 1.24
CA ALA A 228 5.67 0.62 0.01
C ALA A 228 6.77 0.23 -1.00
N GLY A 229 7.78 1.09 -1.20
CA GLY A 229 8.94 0.76 -2.05
C GLY A 229 9.75 -0.42 -1.51
N PHE A 230 9.97 -0.47 -0.19
CA PHE A 230 10.64 -1.60 0.46
C PHE A 230 9.87 -2.90 0.31
N ALA A 231 8.57 -2.90 0.61
CA ALA A 231 7.71 -4.07 0.47
C ALA A 231 7.62 -4.54 -0.98
N GLY A 232 7.55 -3.61 -1.93
CA GLY A 232 7.57 -3.88 -3.37
C GLY A 232 8.84 -4.56 -3.84
N ALA A 233 10.00 -4.00 -3.49
CA ALA A 233 11.28 -4.61 -3.84
C ALA A 233 11.47 -5.97 -3.17
N LEU A 234 11.05 -6.13 -1.92
CA LEU A 234 11.12 -7.43 -1.24
C LEU A 234 10.19 -8.45 -1.93
N ALA A 235 8.99 -8.02 -2.34
CA ALA A 235 8.06 -8.88 -3.05
C ALA A 235 8.56 -9.30 -4.44
N LEU A 236 9.27 -8.43 -5.16
CA LEU A 236 9.94 -8.80 -6.41
C LEU A 236 11.11 -9.76 -6.18
N ALA A 237 11.89 -9.53 -5.12
CA ALA A 237 13.12 -10.24 -4.84
C ALA A 237 12.92 -11.62 -4.19
N THR A 238 11.69 -11.93 -3.75
CA THR A 238 11.33 -13.15 -3.02
C THR A 238 10.08 -13.77 -3.63
N ASP A 239 9.72 -15.00 -3.26
CA ASP A 239 8.48 -15.67 -3.71
C ASP A 239 7.19 -15.10 -3.06
N LEU A 240 7.19 -13.81 -2.69
CA LEU A 240 6.03 -13.16 -2.10
C LEU A 240 5.07 -12.66 -3.21
N PRO A 241 3.75 -12.69 -2.98
CA PRO A 241 2.80 -12.14 -3.93
C PRO A 241 3.01 -10.63 -4.14
N VAL A 242 3.37 -10.23 -5.35
CA VAL A 242 3.59 -8.82 -5.69
C VAL A 242 2.31 -7.98 -5.58
N SER A 243 1.13 -8.62 -5.68
CA SER A 243 -0.17 -7.97 -5.46
C SER A 243 -0.29 -7.33 -4.07
N LEU A 244 0.36 -7.87 -3.05
CA LEU A 244 0.31 -7.33 -1.68
C LEU A 244 1.05 -5.99 -1.60
N ALA A 245 2.24 -5.91 -2.20
CA ALA A 245 2.97 -4.66 -2.31
C ALA A 245 2.29 -3.67 -3.28
N GLY A 246 1.58 -4.19 -4.28
CA GLY A 246 0.89 -3.37 -5.25
C GLY A 246 -0.19 -2.47 -4.66
N VAL A 247 -0.94 -2.96 -3.67
CA VAL A 247 -1.91 -2.14 -2.93
C VAL A 247 -1.22 -0.99 -2.19
N ALA A 248 -0.05 -1.23 -1.59
CA ALA A 248 0.70 -0.19 -0.88
C ALA A 248 1.25 0.89 -1.83
N VAL A 249 1.74 0.51 -3.01
CA VAL A 249 2.18 1.45 -4.04
C VAL A 249 0.99 2.27 -4.57
N ALA A 250 -0.13 1.61 -4.86
CA ALA A 250 -1.35 2.27 -5.28
C ALA A 250 -1.90 3.24 -4.22
N ALA A 251 -1.78 2.90 -2.94
CA ALA A 251 -2.23 3.75 -1.83
C ALA A 251 -1.53 5.11 -1.78
N ALA A 252 -0.28 5.17 -2.22
CA ALA A 252 0.47 6.42 -2.26
C ALA A 252 0.22 7.24 -3.55
N ILE A 253 -0.17 6.60 -4.65
CA ILE A 253 -0.26 7.25 -5.98
C ILE A 253 -1.69 7.66 -6.32
N VAL A 254 -2.66 6.76 -6.14
CA VAL A 254 -4.04 6.92 -6.65
C VAL A 254 -4.77 8.10 -6.00
N PRO A 255 -4.79 8.24 -4.66
CA PRO A 255 -5.57 9.29 -4.02
C PRO A 255 -5.04 10.68 -4.38
N ALA A 256 -3.72 10.86 -4.38
CA ALA A 256 -3.10 12.13 -4.75
C ALA A 256 -3.43 12.54 -6.20
N ALA A 257 -3.42 11.58 -7.14
CA ALA A 257 -3.86 11.84 -8.52
C ALA A 257 -5.34 12.23 -8.61
N ALA A 258 -6.20 11.57 -7.82
CA ALA A 258 -7.62 11.87 -7.76
C ALA A 258 -7.91 13.23 -7.11
N VAL A 259 -7.23 13.60 -6.03
CA VAL A 259 -7.32 14.92 -5.39
C VAL A 259 -6.88 16.02 -6.34
N ALA A 260 -5.81 15.83 -7.11
CA ALA A 260 -5.41 16.78 -8.15
C ALA A 260 -6.53 16.97 -9.20
N GLY A 261 -7.23 15.89 -9.59
CA GLY A 261 -8.39 15.96 -10.48
C GLY A 261 -9.57 16.73 -9.87
N ILE A 262 -9.90 16.47 -8.60
CA ILE A 262 -10.94 17.18 -7.84
C ILE A 262 -10.61 18.67 -7.75
N GLY A 263 -9.41 19.03 -7.29
CA GLY A 263 -8.99 20.43 -7.16
C GLY A 263 -9.03 21.20 -8.49
N THR A 264 -8.72 20.52 -9.61
CA THR A 264 -8.81 21.10 -10.95
C THR A 264 -10.24 21.51 -11.29
N VAL A 265 -11.22 20.68 -10.94
CA VAL A 265 -12.63 20.94 -11.26
C VAL A 265 -13.24 21.97 -10.33
N TRP A 266 -12.89 22.00 -9.04
CA TRP A 266 -13.39 23.00 -8.09
C TRP A 266 -12.66 24.35 -8.17
N GLY A 267 -11.59 24.45 -8.96
CA GLY A 267 -10.86 25.70 -9.17
C GLY A 267 -9.94 26.06 -8.01
N GLU A 268 -9.45 25.06 -7.29
CA GLU A 268 -8.57 25.20 -6.13
C GLU A 268 -7.12 24.89 -6.52
N PRO A 269 -6.34 25.87 -7.03
CA PRO A 269 -5.00 25.64 -7.57
C PRO A 269 -4.01 25.13 -6.51
N LEU A 270 -4.25 25.43 -5.23
CA LEU A 270 -3.36 25.07 -4.14
C LEU A 270 -3.57 23.62 -3.69
N VAL A 271 -4.81 23.15 -3.71
CA VAL A 271 -5.14 21.72 -3.60
C VAL A 271 -4.48 20.92 -4.72
N VAL A 272 -4.53 21.42 -5.96
CA VAL A 272 -3.87 20.77 -7.11
C VAL A 272 -2.36 20.73 -6.93
N ALA A 273 -1.73 21.86 -6.57
CA ALA A 273 -0.29 21.94 -6.40
C ALA A 273 0.20 21.01 -5.28
N GLY A 274 -0.47 21.01 -4.13
CA GLY A 274 -0.14 20.14 -3.01
C GLY A 274 -0.23 18.67 -3.37
N ALA A 275 -1.35 18.26 -3.97
CA ALA A 275 -1.57 16.87 -4.37
C ALA A 275 -0.58 16.40 -5.46
N VAL A 276 -0.22 17.27 -6.42
CA VAL A 276 0.81 16.97 -7.42
C VAL A 276 2.19 16.82 -6.78
N VAL A 277 2.55 17.68 -5.82
CA VAL A 277 3.82 17.57 -5.09
C VAL A 277 3.86 16.26 -4.29
N LEU A 278 2.79 15.92 -3.58
CA LEU A 278 2.68 14.67 -2.83
C LEU A 278 2.80 13.45 -3.76
N LEU A 279 2.11 13.47 -4.90
CA LEU A 279 2.17 12.42 -5.92
C LEU A 279 3.59 12.22 -6.46
N LEU A 280 4.27 13.30 -6.85
CA LEU A 280 5.65 13.25 -7.35
C LEU A 280 6.61 12.76 -6.28
N MET A 281 6.44 13.22 -5.03
CA MET A 281 7.18 12.71 -3.88
C MET A 281 7.01 11.21 -3.74
N ASN A 282 5.78 10.73 -3.65
CA ASN A 282 5.52 9.30 -3.47
C ASN A 282 6.15 8.45 -4.58
N ILE A 283 6.04 8.86 -5.84
CA ILE A 283 6.68 8.16 -6.97
C ILE A 283 8.21 8.10 -6.78
N VAL A 284 8.85 9.21 -6.44
CA VAL A 284 10.32 9.26 -6.23
C VAL A 284 10.75 8.36 -5.07
N PHE A 285 10.07 8.44 -3.92
CA PHE A 285 10.44 7.65 -2.73
C PHE A 285 10.20 6.16 -2.92
N ILE A 286 9.08 5.78 -3.52
CA ILE A 286 8.80 4.36 -3.81
C ILE A 286 9.88 3.80 -4.73
N ASN A 287 10.17 4.47 -5.85
CA ASN A 287 11.18 4.02 -6.81
C ASN A 287 12.58 3.95 -6.18
N LEU A 288 12.96 4.97 -5.41
CA LEU A 288 14.28 5.03 -4.78
C LEU A 288 14.44 3.96 -3.71
N THR A 289 13.46 3.81 -2.81
CA THR A 289 13.53 2.79 -1.77
C THR A 289 13.50 1.39 -2.36
N ALA A 290 12.69 1.15 -3.41
CA ALA A 290 12.71 -0.13 -4.10
C ALA A 290 14.10 -0.42 -4.72
N TYR A 291 14.69 0.55 -5.41
CA TYR A 291 16.07 0.44 -5.92
C TYR A 291 17.09 0.14 -4.81
N LEU A 292 17.08 0.91 -3.72
CA LEU A 292 18.00 0.72 -2.59
C LEU A 292 17.83 -0.63 -1.92
N THR A 293 16.59 -1.11 -1.80
CA THR A 293 16.27 -2.40 -1.20
C THR A 293 16.81 -3.55 -2.05
N LEU A 294 16.61 -3.50 -3.36
CA LEU A 294 17.19 -4.48 -4.29
C LEU A 294 18.73 -4.46 -4.24
N VAL A 295 19.35 -3.27 -4.22
CA VAL A 295 20.82 -3.15 -4.05
C VAL A 295 21.27 -3.73 -2.71
N ALA A 296 20.55 -3.48 -1.62
CA ALA A 296 20.87 -4.00 -0.29
C ALA A 296 20.71 -5.53 -0.21
N LEU A 297 19.78 -6.10 -0.97
CA LEU A 297 19.62 -7.54 -1.15
C LEU A 297 20.72 -8.16 -2.02
N GLY A 298 21.69 -7.40 -2.51
CA GLY A 298 22.83 -7.94 -3.26
C GLY A 298 22.58 -8.08 -4.76
N TYR A 299 21.44 -7.58 -5.26
CA TYR A 299 21.25 -7.43 -6.70
C TYR A 299 22.24 -6.38 -7.21
N ARG A 300 23.17 -6.87 -8.03
CA ARG A 300 24.45 -6.21 -8.26
C ARG A 300 24.29 -5.21 -9.40
N SER A 301 23.86 -3.99 -9.12
CA SER A 301 23.84 -2.96 -10.17
C SER A 301 25.27 -2.64 -10.61
N SER A 302 25.49 -2.58 -11.93
CA SER A 302 26.76 -2.13 -12.53
C SER A 302 27.15 -0.71 -12.08
N VAL A 303 26.18 0.05 -11.55
CA VAL A 303 26.31 1.42 -11.02
C VAL A 303 27.18 1.46 -9.75
N VAL A 304 27.01 0.54 -8.80
CA VAL A 304 27.82 0.50 -7.55
C VAL A 304 29.29 0.18 -7.86
N ARG A 305 29.55 -0.58 -8.94
CA ARG A 305 30.90 -0.91 -9.41
C ARG A 305 31.58 0.29 -10.07
N SER A 306 30.85 1.01 -10.92
CA SER A 306 31.39 2.19 -11.60
C SER A 306 31.77 3.33 -10.64
N VAL A 307 31.01 3.56 -9.56
CA VAL A 307 31.33 4.58 -8.54
C VAL A 307 32.51 4.19 -7.65
N ARG A 308 32.75 2.88 -7.44
CA ARG A 308 33.82 2.35 -6.59
C ARG A 308 35.14 2.13 -7.34
N GLU A 309 35.11 1.74 -8.61
CA GLU A 309 36.30 1.49 -9.44
C GLU A 309 36.72 2.71 -10.28
N ASN A 310 35.79 3.57 -10.68
CA ASN A 310 36.07 4.80 -11.43
C ASN A 310 35.46 6.01 -10.73
N ALA A 311 36.23 6.62 -9.83
CA ALA A 311 35.98 8.00 -9.38
C ALA A 311 36.32 9.02 -10.49
N ASP A 312 36.02 8.69 -11.75
CA ASP A 312 35.95 9.68 -12.81
C ASP A 312 34.54 10.25 -12.82
N ILE A 313 34.48 11.58 -12.68
CA ILE A 313 33.25 12.37 -12.63
C ILE A 313 32.64 12.35 -14.04
N SER A 314 31.96 11.26 -14.39
CA SER A 314 31.09 11.24 -15.56
C SER A 314 29.82 12.05 -15.27
N LEU A 315 29.28 12.71 -16.29
CA LEU A 315 27.99 13.42 -16.22
C LEU A 315 26.83 12.54 -15.70
N ARG A 316 26.95 11.21 -15.80
CA ARG A 316 25.94 10.25 -15.35
C ARG A 316 25.98 10.01 -13.84
N SER A 317 27.16 9.90 -13.22
CA SER A 317 27.29 9.85 -11.75
C SER A 317 26.87 11.17 -11.09
N GLY A 318 27.07 12.30 -11.79
CA GLY A 318 26.54 13.60 -11.39
C GLY A 318 25.01 13.68 -11.40
N ALA A 319 24.33 13.05 -12.37
CA ALA A 319 22.86 13.03 -12.44
C ALA A 319 22.23 12.24 -11.27
N TYR A 320 22.83 11.11 -10.86
CA TYR A 320 22.35 10.36 -9.70
C TYR A 320 22.62 11.08 -8.38
N ALA A 321 23.80 11.68 -8.22
CA ALA A 321 24.08 12.52 -7.06
C ALA A 321 23.10 13.70 -6.99
N LEU A 322 22.73 14.29 -8.14
CA LEU A 322 21.73 15.34 -8.21
C LEU A 322 20.32 14.86 -7.80
N ILE A 323 19.90 13.67 -8.21
CA ILE A 323 18.62 13.07 -7.78
C ILE A 323 18.63 12.82 -6.26
N VAL A 324 19.72 12.29 -5.71
CA VAL A 324 19.87 12.05 -4.26
C VAL A 324 19.90 13.37 -3.47
N ILE A 325 20.57 14.41 -4.00
CA ILE A 325 20.58 15.74 -3.39
C ILE A 325 19.19 16.36 -3.45
N LEU A 326 18.51 16.29 -4.61
CA LEU A 326 17.14 16.76 -4.76
C LEU A 326 16.22 16.04 -3.78
N PHE A 327 16.35 14.72 -3.65
CA PHE A 327 15.66 13.92 -2.65
C PHE A 327 15.91 14.44 -1.23
N LEU A 328 17.17 14.61 -0.82
CA LEU A 328 17.51 15.12 0.50
C LEU A 328 16.96 16.53 0.74
N VAL A 329 16.95 17.38 -0.28
CA VAL A 329 16.36 18.72 -0.21
C VAL A 329 14.85 18.63 -0.02
N VAL A 330 14.13 17.80 -0.77
CA VAL A 330 12.67 17.69 -0.59
C VAL A 330 12.31 16.99 0.73
N VAL A 331 13.08 15.99 1.18
CA VAL A 331 12.96 15.45 2.56
C VAL A 331 13.15 16.59 3.56
N ALA A 332 14.22 17.37 3.43
CA ALA A 332 14.54 18.42 4.40
C ALA A 332 13.46 19.51 4.44
N VAL A 333 12.95 19.94 3.28
CA VAL A 333 11.86 20.92 3.19
C VAL A 333 10.57 20.37 3.80
N THR A 334 10.20 19.14 3.45
CA THR A 334 8.97 18.50 3.97
C THR A 334 9.07 18.23 5.47
N ALA A 335 10.23 17.76 5.93
CA ALA A 335 10.52 17.52 7.34
C ALA A 335 10.51 18.82 8.15
N PHE A 336 11.09 19.89 7.59
CA PHE A 336 11.09 21.20 8.23
C PHE A 336 9.68 21.77 8.33
N GLY A 337 8.88 21.71 7.26
CA GLY A 337 7.47 22.11 7.30
C GLY A 337 6.67 21.31 8.31
N THR A 338 6.81 19.98 8.31
CA THR A 338 6.12 19.09 9.27
C THR A 338 6.54 19.38 10.71
N TYR A 339 7.83 19.64 10.96
CA TYR A 339 8.32 19.99 12.29
C TYR A 339 7.68 21.27 12.83
N GLN A 340 7.55 22.30 11.98
CA GLN A 340 6.87 23.54 12.36
C GLN A 340 5.38 23.35 12.64
N HIS A 341 4.71 22.44 11.93
CA HIS A 341 3.31 22.08 12.21
C HIS A 341 3.17 21.37 13.57
N LEU A 342 3.98 20.33 13.82
CA LEU A 342 3.91 19.55 15.06
C LEU A 342 4.20 20.39 16.31
N VAL A 343 5.23 21.25 16.24
CA VAL A 343 5.56 22.14 17.36
C VAL A 343 4.42 23.13 17.63
N PHE A 344 3.78 23.64 16.58
CA PHE A 344 2.65 24.55 16.73
C PHE A 344 1.42 23.88 17.33
N GLU A 345 1.02 22.70 16.84
CA GLU A 345 -0.10 21.97 17.43
C GLU A 345 0.16 21.66 18.91
N GLN A 346 1.39 21.33 19.27
CA GLN A 346 1.76 21.09 20.65
C GLN A 346 1.67 22.37 21.49
N GLN A 347 2.27 23.48 21.02
CA GLN A 347 2.17 24.78 21.69
C GLN A 347 0.73 25.25 21.85
N VAL A 348 -0.10 25.11 20.82
CA VAL A 348 -1.53 25.46 20.86
C VAL A 348 -2.27 24.61 21.88
N ASN A 349 -2.05 23.28 21.89
CA ASN A 349 -2.71 22.40 22.85
C ASN A 349 -2.28 22.70 24.30
N ASP A 350 -0.98 22.89 24.53
CA ASP A 350 -0.43 23.21 25.84
C ASP A 350 -0.96 24.57 26.34
N GLU A 351 -1.07 25.57 25.45
CA GLU A 351 -1.60 26.89 25.79
C GLU A 351 -3.10 26.87 26.04
N VAL A 352 -3.89 26.19 25.19
CA VAL A 352 -5.34 26.01 25.41
C VAL A 352 -5.59 25.32 26.75
N GLN A 353 -4.80 24.31 27.10
CA GLN A 353 -4.90 23.65 28.37
C GLN A 353 -4.53 24.58 29.53
N THR A 354 -3.47 25.38 29.39
CA THR A 354 -3.02 26.34 30.41
C THR A 354 -4.09 27.39 30.69
N VAL A 355 -4.72 27.97 29.65
CA VAL A 355 -5.82 28.93 29.82
C VAL A 355 -7.03 28.28 30.50
N LEU A 356 -7.35 27.02 30.17
CA LEU A 356 -8.49 26.31 30.77
C LEU A 356 -8.22 25.82 32.21
N GLU A 357 -6.96 25.79 32.65
CA GLU A 357 -6.57 25.51 34.05
C GLU A 357 -6.81 26.71 35.00
N ASP A 358 -7.11 27.90 34.47
CA ASP A 358 -7.46 29.06 35.30
C ASP A 358 -8.73 28.77 36.14
N PRO A 359 -8.75 29.13 37.44
CA PRO A 359 -9.93 29.01 38.29
C PRO A 359 -11.24 29.53 37.68
N GLU A 360 -11.16 30.56 36.83
CA GLU A 360 -12.31 31.14 36.12
C GLU A 360 -12.97 30.16 35.13
N TYR A 361 -12.20 29.22 34.56
CA TYR A 361 -12.65 28.26 33.54
C TYR A 361 -12.83 26.82 34.06
N SER A 362 -12.65 26.59 35.36
CA SER A 362 -12.74 25.27 36.01
C SER A 362 -14.04 24.47 35.80
N SER A 363 -15.08 25.08 35.24
CA SER A 363 -16.35 24.41 34.89
C SER A 363 -16.42 23.88 33.45
N LEU A 364 -15.36 24.12 32.67
CA LEU A 364 -15.18 23.66 31.30
C LEU A 364 -14.24 22.45 31.29
N ASP A 365 -14.60 21.44 30.50
CA ASP A 365 -13.70 20.32 30.18
C ASP A 365 -13.30 20.43 28.72
N LEU A 366 -12.00 20.41 28.43
CA LEU A 366 -11.51 20.37 27.06
C LEU A 366 -11.92 19.04 26.41
N ALA A 367 -12.69 19.11 25.31
CA ALA A 367 -13.09 17.92 24.56
C ALA A 367 -12.13 17.68 23.39
N THR A 368 -11.87 18.69 22.58
CA THR A 368 -11.01 18.58 21.39
C THR A 368 -10.47 19.95 21.00
N VAL A 369 -9.22 20.02 20.56
CA VAL A 369 -8.64 21.16 19.85
C VAL A 369 -8.39 20.72 18.41
N GLU A 370 -9.01 21.40 17.47
CA GLU A 370 -8.83 21.17 16.04
C GLU A 370 -8.10 22.37 15.45
N THR A 371 -6.88 22.14 14.98
CA THR A 371 -6.09 23.13 14.27
C THR A 371 -6.35 22.97 12.78
N GLU A 372 -7.05 23.92 12.18
CA GLU A 372 -7.33 23.95 10.75
C GLU A 372 -6.38 24.97 10.10
N TYR A 373 -5.40 24.45 9.38
CA TYR A 373 -4.56 25.27 8.52
C TYR A 373 -5.40 25.62 7.29
N ASN A 374 -5.47 26.92 6.95
CA ASN A 374 -6.12 27.33 5.71
C ASN A 374 -5.19 26.94 4.53
N ASP A 375 -5.12 25.64 4.25
CA ASP A 375 -4.20 24.97 3.32
C ASP A 375 -4.42 25.39 1.86
N ALA A 376 -5.45 26.19 1.62
CA ALA A 376 -5.61 26.94 0.39
C ALA A 376 -4.51 27.99 0.18
N SER A 377 -3.52 28.17 1.06
CA SER A 377 -2.24 28.69 0.59
C SER A 377 -1.03 28.16 1.37
N VAL A 378 -0.04 27.67 0.62
CA VAL A 378 1.30 27.31 1.11
C VAL A 378 2.04 28.52 1.76
N PHE A 379 1.39 29.70 1.78
CA PHE A 379 1.93 30.98 2.22
C PHE A 379 0.99 31.80 3.14
N SER A 380 -0.09 31.22 3.70
CA SER A 380 -0.98 31.98 4.59
C SER A 380 -0.64 31.68 6.04
N ASP A 381 -0.25 32.73 6.74
CA ASP A 381 0.07 32.70 8.17
C ASP A 381 -1.18 32.64 9.08
N GLU A 382 -2.39 32.66 8.52
CA GLU A 382 -3.65 32.61 9.27
C GLU A 382 -4.08 31.17 9.53
N VAL A 383 -3.88 30.72 10.77
CA VAL A 383 -4.31 29.39 11.24
C VAL A 383 -5.62 29.53 12.01
N SER A 384 -6.59 28.67 11.71
CA SER A 384 -7.85 28.56 12.44
C SER A 384 -7.69 27.51 13.54
N VAL A 385 -8.05 27.85 14.77
CA VAL A 385 -8.04 26.93 15.92
C VAL A 385 -9.45 26.83 16.45
N THR A 386 -10.08 25.68 16.27
CA THR A 386 -11.39 25.38 16.85
C THR A 386 -11.22 24.64 18.16
N VAL A 387 -11.60 25.27 19.26
CA VAL A 387 -11.54 24.67 20.60
C VAL A 387 -12.95 24.24 21.00
N THR A 388 -13.17 22.93 21.10
CA THR A 388 -14.43 22.36 21.61
C THR A 388 -14.30 22.10 23.09
N VAL A 389 -15.09 22.82 23.88
CA VAL A 389 -15.18 22.67 25.34
C VAL A 389 -16.55 22.15 25.73
N GLY A 390 -16.55 21.10 26.55
CA GLY A 390 -17.73 20.66 27.24
C GLY A 390 -18.05 21.61 28.41
N ARG A 391 -19.30 22.01 28.58
CA ARG A 391 -19.76 22.72 29.79
C ARG A 391 -20.74 21.87 30.59
N SER A 392 -20.54 21.82 31.90
CA SER A 392 -21.46 21.18 32.87
C SER A 392 -22.27 22.19 33.69
N SER A 393 -21.90 23.48 33.62
CA SER A 393 -22.56 24.59 34.30
C SER A 393 -23.16 25.57 33.29
N GLY A 394 -24.22 26.29 33.69
CA GLY A 394 -24.85 27.33 32.86
C GLY A 394 -24.13 28.68 32.88
N LEU A 395 -22.88 28.74 33.33
CA LEU A 395 -22.09 29.98 33.37
C LEU A 395 -21.70 30.40 31.94
N GLU A 396 -22.02 31.64 31.58
CA GLU A 396 -21.61 32.23 30.31
C GLU A 396 -20.16 32.71 30.43
N HIS A 397 -19.27 32.14 29.61
CA HIS A 397 -17.86 32.53 29.55
C HIS A 397 -17.67 33.47 28.36
N GLU A 398 -18.08 34.73 28.51
CA GLU A 398 -17.92 35.77 27.49
C GLU A 398 -16.46 36.26 27.46
N GLY A 399 -15.65 35.76 26.51
CA GLY A 399 -14.29 36.26 26.31
C GLY A 399 -13.23 35.18 26.08
N LEU A 400 -13.53 33.92 26.36
CA LEU A 400 -12.58 32.80 26.22
C LEU A 400 -11.93 32.74 24.83
N ALA A 401 -12.69 32.96 23.75
CA ALA A 401 -12.14 33.00 22.39
C ALA A 401 -11.13 34.13 22.17
N ARG A 402 -11.33 35.29 22.84
CA ARG A 402 -10.41 36.43 22.75
C ARG A 402 -9.13 36.16 23.53
N GLU A 403 -9.26 35.58 24.71
CA GLU A 403 -8.14 35.24 25.60
C GLU A 403 -7.27 34.13 25.01
N LEU A 404 -7.87 33.02 24.57
CA LEU A 404 -7.18 31.97 23.83
C LEU A 404 -6.45 32.52 22.60
N ARG A 405 -7.10 33.42 21.84
CA ARG A 405 -6.45 34.05 20.68
C ARG A 405 -5.24 34.89 21.11
N GLU A 406 -5.33 35.65 22.20
CA GLU A 406 -4.24 36.50 22.69
C GLU A 406 -3.05 35.66 23.16
N GLU A 407 -3.28 34.64 23.99
CA GLU A 407 -2.22 33.78 24.51
C GLU A 407 -1.59 32.90 23.42
N ILE A 408 -2.41 32.25 22.57
CA ILE A 408 -1.89 31.44 21.46
C ILE A 408 -1.09 32.31 20.49
N SER A 409 -1.52 33.54 20.21
CA SER A 409 -0.76 34.45 19.32
C SER A 409 0.55 34.89 19.96
N ALA A 410 0.59 35.06 21.29
CA ALA A 410 1.79 35.47 22.01
C ALA A 410 2.83 34.35 22.09
N GLU A 411 2.41 33.11 22.31
CA GLU A 411 3.34 31.96 22.42
C GLU A 411 3.83 31.46 21.05
N THR A 412 2.98 31.52 20.02
CA THR A 412 3.31 30.96 18.70
C THR A 412 3.88 31.98 17.71
N ASP A 413 3.94 33.28 18.08
CA ASP A 413 4.31 34.41 17.21
C ASP A 413 3.51 34.45 15.88
N ARG A 414 2.29 33.88 15.86
CA ARG A 414 1.44 33.79 14.66
C ARG A 414 0.05 34.40 14.87
N SER A 415 -0.50 34.96 13.80
CA SER A 415 -1.89 35.43 13.80
C SER A 415 -2.85 34.25 13.69
N VAL A 416 -3.54 33.93 14.78
CA VAL A 416 -4.55 32.86 14.82
C VAL A 416 -5.97 33.41 14.87
N ARG A 417 -6.89 32.71 14.22
CA ARG A 417 -8.34 32.85 14.45
C ARG A 417 -8.76 31.72 15.39
N VAL A 418 -9.46 32.06 16.46
CA VAL A 418 -9.92 31.08 17.44
C VAL A 418 -11.44 31.04 17.46
N ASP A 419 -12.00 29.87 17.21
CA ASP A 419 -13.43 29.57 17.30
C ASP A 419 -13.66 28.65 18.50
N VAL A 420 -14.50 29.07 19.44
CA VAL A 420 -14.80 28.27 20.64
C VAL A 420 -16.19 27.68 20.53
N ARG A 421 -16.28 26.34 20.60
CA ARG A 421 -17.54 25.60 20.54
C ARG A 421 -17.88 25.04 21.91
N PHE A 422 -18.98 25.53 22.49
CA PHE A 422 -19.52 25.01 23.74
C PHE A 422 -20.47 23.84 23.47
N VAL A 423 -20.20 22.69 24.08
CA VAL A 423 -21.06 21.50 24.03
C VAL A 423 -21.62 21.23 25.42
N ASP A 424 -22.94 21.31 25.56
CA ASP A 424 -23.62 20.93 26.80
C ASP A 424 -23.56 19.42 27.00
N TYR A 425 -23.11 18.98 28.18
CA TYR A 425 -23.12 17.57 28.55
C TYR A 425 -23.59 17.37 29.99
N GLN A 426 -24.14 16.19 30.26
CA GLN A 426 -24.54 15.79 31.62
C GLN A 426 -23.64 14.65 32.07
N ARG A 427 -23.01 14.81 33.23
CA ARG A 427 -22.18 13.79 33.85
C ARG A 427 -22.91 13.19 35.04
N ALA A 428 -23.19 11.89 34.97
CA ALA A 428 -23.65 11.11 36.11
C ALA A 428 -22.44 10.36 36.68
N THR A 429 -22.14 10.54 37.97
CA THR A 429 -21.13 9.75 38.66
C THR A 429 -21.56 8.29 38.70
N ALA A 430 -20.62 7.37 38.50
CA ALA A 430 -20.90 5.95 38.64
C ALA A 430 -21.42 5.67 40.06
N ILE A 431 -22.54 4.95 40.17
CA ILE A 431 -23.08 4.52 41.46
C ILE A 431 -22.21 3.35 41.93
N GLY A 432 -21.18 3.62 42.74
CA GLY A 432 -20.26 2.62 43.29
C GLY A 432 -19.46 3.12 44.48
N ASP A 433 -19.77 2.55 45.65
CA ASP A 433 -19.00 2.45 46.91
C ASP A 433 -18.53 3.74 47.62
N ALA A 434 -19.49 4.43 48.25
CA ALA A 434 -19.21 5.34 49.36
C ALA A 434 -19.04 4.63 50.72
N ASP A 435 -19.12 3.29 50.78
CA ASP A 435 -18.96 2.51 52.03
C ASP A 435 -18.30 1.15 51.76
N ALA A 436 -17.02 1.13 51.40
CA ALA A 436 -16.21 -0.09 51.47
C ALA A 436 -14.73 0.25 51.72
N GLY A 437 -14.44 0.64 52.95
CA GLY A 437 -13.09 0.47 53.47
C GLY A 437 -12.73 -1.02 53.45
N THR A 438 -11.59 -1.32 52.82
CA THR A 438 -10.79 -2.56 52.89
C THR A 438 -11.10 -3.74 51.94
N SER A 439 -10.05 -4.09 51.20
CA SER A 439 -9.69 -5.34 50.51
C SER A 439 -10.13 -5.56 49.05
N SER A 440 -9.10 -5.49 48.20
CA SER A 440 -9.06 -5.50 46.75
C SER A 440 -9.05 -6.90 46.11
N TRP A 441 -10.09 -7.72 46.25
CA TRP A 441 -10.13 -9.02 45.56
C TRP A 441 -11.57 -9.31 45.09
N TRP A 442 -11.77 -9.52 43.80
CA TRP A 442 -13.05 -9.85 43.15
C TRP A 442 -13.72 -11.08 43.80
N PRO A 443 -15.03 -11.09 44.10
CA PRO A 443 -15.69 -12.27 44.66
C PRO A 443 -15.96 -13.29 43.55
N LEU A 444 -15.22 -14.40 43.58
CA LEU A 444 -15.41 -15.60 42.75
C LEU A 444 -16.84 -16.16 42.80
N GLU A 445 -17.63 -15.79 43.81
CA GLU A 445 -19.02 -16.21 43.98
C GLU A 445 -19.98 -15.57 42.97
N GLU A 446 -19.72 -14.35 42.51
CA GLU A 446 -20.56 -13.68 41.51
C GLU A 446 -20.43 -14.36 40.14
N TRP A 447 -19.20 -14.75 39.78
CA TRP A 447 -18.90 -15.50 38.56
C TRP A 447 -19.51 -16.91 38.60
N LEU A 448 -19.49 -17.59 39.76
CA LEU A 448 -20.13 -18.90 39.90
C LEU A 448 -21.66 -18.82 39.81
N ARG A 449 -22.29 -17.74 40.26
CA ARG A 449 -23.75 -17.52 40.09
C ARG A 449 -24.12 -17.27 38.64
N SER A 450 -23.36 -16.44 37.91
CA SER A 450 -23.62 -16.15 36.49
C SER A 450 -23.37 -17.36 35.58
N ALA A 451 -22.32 -18.14 35.85
CA ALA A 451 -22.05 -19.40 35.14
C ALA A 451 -23.18 -20.42 35.33
N ARG A 452 -23.73 -20.54 36.55
CA ARG A 452 -24.84 -21.45 36.85
C ARG A 452 -26.18 -21.00 36.23
N ALA A 453 -26.38 -19.69 36.08
CA ALA A 453 -27.54 -19.13 35.40
C ALA A 453 -27.48 -19.32 33.88
N SER A 454 -26.29 -19.32 33.27
CA SER A 454 -26.14 -19.56 31.82
C SER A 454 -26.38 -21.03 31.43
N LEU A 455 -26.10 -21.97 32.33
CA LEU A 455 -26.27 -23.42 32.09
C LEU A 455 -27.72 -23.91 32.20
N SER A 456 -28.64 -23.11 32.77
CA SER A 456 -30.07 -23.47 32.85
C SER A 456 -30.90 -22.94 31.67
N GLN A 457 -30.33 -22.12 30.79
CA GLN A 457 -31.04 -21.54 29.62
C GLN A 457 -30.77 -22.28 28.29
N SER A 458 -29.95 -23.33 28.27
CA SER A 458 -29.60 -24.08 27.05
C SER A 458 -30.28 -25.45 26.91
N VAL A 459 -31.55 -25.56 27.30
CA VAL A 459 -32.43 -26.66 26.87
C VAL A 459 -33.38 -26.12 25.79
N PRO A 460 -33.31 -26.57 24.53
CA PRO A 460 -34.18 -26.07 23.47
C PRO A 460 -35.63 -26.48 23.76
N GLN A 461 -36.52 -25.48 23.82
CA GLN A 461 -37.96 -25.70 23.97
C GLN A 461 -38.50 -26.45 22.74
N ALA A 462 -39.06 -27.64 22.99
CA ALA A 462 -39.91 -28.33 22.04
C ALA A 462 -41.15 -27.47 21.74
N VAL A 463 -41.42 -27.26 20.45
CA VAL A 463 -42.65 -26.63 19.95
C VAL A 463 -43.84 -27.48 20.41
N ALA A 464 -44.62 -26.95 21.35
CA ALA A 464 -45.92 -27.51 21.73
C ALA A 464 -46.98 -27.03 20.71
N LEU A 465 -47.57 -27.97 19.98
CA LEU A 465 -48.77 -27.72 19.16
C LEU A 465 -49.98 -27.44 20.08
N PRO A 466 -50.93 -26.58 19.68
CA PRO A 466 -52.09 -26.25 20.50
C PRO A 466 -53.02 -27.46 20.64
N ALA A 467 -53.38 -27.77 21.88
CA ALA A 467 -54.35 -28.80 22.21
C ALA A 467 -55.79 -28.27 22.04
N ASP A 468 -56.26 -28.24 20.81
CA ASP A 468 -57.69 -28.20 20.48
C ASP A 468 -57.93 -29.23 19.40
N PHE A 469 -58.18 -30.49 19.80
CA PHE A 469 -58.96 -31.52 19.09
C PHE A 469 -58.82 -32.82 19.87
N VAL A 470 -59.59 -32.94 20.96
CA VAL A 470 -60.04 -34.23 21.46
C VAL A 470 -61.53 -34.26 21.21
N ASP A 471 -61.97 -34.97 20.18
CA ASP A 471 -62.88 -36.09 20.40
C ASP A 471 -63.03 -36.95 19.13
N GLU A 472 -63.48 -38.18 19.35
CA GLU A 472 -64.05 -39.14 18.40
C GLU A 472 -63.14 -40.21 17.77
N ARG A 473 -63.29 -41.42 18.37
CA ARG A 473 -63.19 -42.78 17.81
C ARG A 473 -61.78 -43.34 17.59
N ALA A 474 -61.32 -44.30 18.39
CA ALA A 474 -61.76 -45.70 18.48
C ALA A 474 -61.60 -46.50 17.16
N ASP A 475 -60.79 -47.55 17.28
CA ASP A 475 -60.72 -48.77 16.48
C ASP A 475 -59.90 -48.85 15.17
N SER A 476 -58.76 -49.52 15.34
CA SER A 476 -58.37 -50.75 14.64
C SER A 476 -57.48 -50.68 13.39
N ALA A 477 -56.56 -51.65 13.39
CA ALA A 477 -55.98 -52.35 12.24
C ALA A 477 -54.78 -51.72 11.50
N TYR A 478 -53.60 -52.28 11.76
CA TYR A 478 -52.64 -52.70 10.72
C TYR A 478 -53.37 -53.53 9.64
N PRO A 479 -52.98 -53.56 8.33
CA PRO A 479 -51.60 -53.92 7.92
C PRO A 479 -51.11 -53.34 6.56
N GLY A 480 -49.91 -53.76 6.14
CA GLY A 480 -49.51 -53.88 4.73
C GLY A 480 -48.58 -52.77 4.24
N GLU A 481 -47.28 -53.02 4.13
CA GLU A 481 -46.57 -53.68 3.02
C GLU A 481 -45.97 -52.65 2.02
N LEU A 482 -44.66 -52.81 1.82
CA LEU A 482 -43.80 -52.19 0.80
C LEU A 482 -44.29 -52.54 -0.63
N PRO A 483 -43.81 -51.87 -1.69
CA PRO A 483 -42.41 -51.98 -2.15
C PRO A 483 -41.57 -50.72 -1.97
#